data_AF-A0A077EP13-F1
#
_entry.id   AF-A0A077EP13-F1
#
_cell.length_a   1.000
_cell.length_b   1.000
_cell.length_c   1.000
_cell.angle_alpha   90.00
_cell.angle_beta   90.00
_cell.angle_gamma   90.00
#
_symmetry.space_group_name_H-M   'P 1'
#
loop_
_entity.id
_entity.type
_entity.pdbx_description
1 polymer ?
#
loop_
_entity_poly.entity_id
_entity_poly.type
_entity_poly.pdbx_seq_one_letter_code
_entity_poly.pdbx_strand_id
1 'polypeptide(L)'
;MISLSILLFSCQKTKYPWQPGISAPKYYPVAGNISFSNAGHGSNTSFDNGWGSEYGAVVSGDKYKEIPKDVYIDYYSVVDGKDFKGDVHLNQQEILKLFRKYKINDDNFAHLVVGMAPGGWIRVWFKTIDEQVEVAKAQLKGYKNNDVGIGLKTKDFETWGNTFIYWQYHGIPYEAWAENEKEYDLYFDFSNSNHQEIGFSYVSSDGTYYQTGKENVHQKLPVQFEQIAWLSKSGNSYNCKLPMPKNFKKYIEQKKLKGVRLKLEIENDGEHATIYLIANDTKEKIVRFKNKQPTKEEINDLNFAYATEINYFIL
;
A
#
# COMPACT_ATOMS: atom_id res chain seq x y z
N MET A 1 39.77 -47.13 -25.43
CA MET A 1 40.22 -45.77 -25.79
C MET A 1 39.00 -44.88 -25.84
N ILE A 2 38.97 -43.90 -24.93
CA ILE A 2 38.22 -42.64 -24.94
C ILE A 2 36.69 -42.75 -24.99
N SER A 3 36.09 -42.78 -23.79
CA SER A 3 34.72 -42.34 -23.52
C SER A 3 34.67 -40.81 -23.71
N LEU A 4 33.97 -40.35 -24.74
CA LEU A 4 33.75 -38.93 -25.01
C LEU A 4 32.60 -38.42 -24.14
N SER A 5 32.90 -38.07 -22.89
CA SER A 5 31.97 -37.35 -22.02
C SER A 5 31.89 -35.89 -22.46
N ILE A 6 30.92 -35.57 -23.31
CA ILE A 6 30.56 -34.19 -23.66
C ILE A 6 29.85 -33.59 -22.43
N LEU A 7 30.63 -32.90 -21.59
CA LEU A 7 30.10 -31.95 -20.61
C LEU A 7 29.44 -30.80 -21.37
N LEU A 8 28.13 -30.90 -21.57
CA LEU A 8 27.30 -29.75 -21.92
C LEU A 8 27.33 -28.77 -20.74
N PHE A 9 28.32 -27.87 -20.73
CA PHE A 9 28.20 -26.60 -20.01
C PHE A 9 27.04 -25.83 -20.66
N SER A 10 25.83 -26.08 -20.18
CA SER A 10 24.70 -25.20 -20.42
C SER A 10 25.13 -23.79 -20.03
N CYS A 11 25.19 -22.89 -21.02
CA CYS A 11 25.47 -21.48 -20.82
C CYS A 11 24.33 -20.91 -19.97
N GLN A 12 24.47 -20.95 -18.64
CA GLN A 12 23.48 -20.42 -17.74
C GLN A 12 23.47 -18.90 -17.89
N LYS A 13 22.32 -18.34 -18.27
CA LYS A 13 22.08 -16.90 -18.30
C LYS A 13 22.41 -16.32 -16.91
N THR A 14 23.43 -15.48 -16.82
CA THR A 14 23.90 -14.86 -15.57
C THR A 14 23.33 -13.46 -15.33
N LYS A 15 22.84 -12.82 -16.39
CA LYS A 15 22.25 -11.47 -16.36
C LYS A 15 20.81 -11.48 -16.84
N TYR A 16 19.97 -10.68 -16.19
CA TYR A 16 18.55 -10.60 -16.47
C TYR A 16 18.09 -9.14 -16.60
N PRO A 17 17.03 -8.89 -17.39
CA PRO A 17 16.42 -7.57 -17.48
C PRO A 17 15.55 -7.29 -16.25
N TRP A 18 16.05 -6.45 -15.35
CA TRP A 18 15.28 -6.01 -14.19
C TRP A 18 15.59 -4.56 -13.76
N GLN A 19 14.66 -3.97 -13.03
CA GLN A 19 14.72 -2.58 -12.57
C GLN A 19 14.53 -2.46 -11.04
N PRO A 20 15.30 -1.60 -10.35
CA PRO A 20 15.02 -1.24 -8.96
C PRO A 20 13.76 -0.36 -8.88
N GLY A 21 12.91 -0.65 -7.89
CA GLY A 21 11.75 0.14 -7.53
C GLY A 21 11.84 0.62 -6.07
N ILE A 22 11.21 1.74 -5.73
CA ILE A 22 11.02 2.17 -4.34
C ILE A 22 9.54 2.26 -4.02
N SER A 23 9.19 2.01 -2.76
CA SER A 23 7.83 1.98 -2.25
C SER A 23 7.79 2.53 -0.83
N ALA A 24 6.69 3.20 -0.48
CA ALA A 24 6.43 3.64 0.88
C ALA A 24 4.94 3.51 1.22
N PRO A 25 4.60 3.22 2.48
CA PRO A 25 3.21 3.11 2.90
C PRO A 25 2.43 4.40 2.62
N LYS A 26 1.18 4.27 2.19
CA LYS A 26 0.30 5.42 2.02
C LYS A 26 0.16 6.15 3.35
N TYR A 27 0.26 7.48 3.33
CA TYR A 27 0.28 8.34 4.51
C TYR A 27 1.47 8.21 5.46
N TYR A 28 2.47 7.39 5.18
CA TYR A 28 3.70 7.36 5.96
C TYR A 28 4.89 7.71 5.07
N PRO A 29 4.99 9.00 4.68
CA PRO A 29 5.95 9.43 3.70
C PRO A 29 7.39 9.20 4.15
N VAL A 30 8.21 8.78 3.19
CA VAL A 30 9.65 8.64 3.35
C VAL A 30 10.37 9.38 2.23
N ALA A 31 11.62 9.77 2.46
CA ALA A 31 12.50 10.31 1.42
C ALA A 31 13.85 9.59 1.50
N GLY A 32 14.40 9.15 0.37
CA GLY A 32 15.59 8.31 0.43
C GLY A 32 15.93 7.63 -0.89
N ASN A 33 16.95 6.78 -0.84
CA ASN A 33 17.47 6.04 -1.97
C ASN A 33 17.86 4.61 -1.58
N ILE A 34 17.99 3.78 -2.61
CA ILE A 34 18.44 2.40 -2.54
C ILE A 34 19.53 2.16 -3.59
N SER A 35 20.43 1.20 -3.31
CA SER A 35 21.48 0.79 -4.24
C SER A 35 21.72 -0.72 -4.18
N PHE A 36 21.61 -1.40 -5.31
CA PHE A 36 21.94 -2.81 -5.51
C PHE A 36 23.37 -3.00 -6.07
N SER A 37 24.25 -2.01 -5.88
CA SER A 37 25.60 -1.90 -6.47
C SER A 37 25.66 -1.75 -8.00
N ASN A 38 24.81 -2.46 -8.75
CA ASN A 38 24.73 -2.42 -10.22
C ASN A 38 23.48 -1.69 -10.75
N ALA A 39 22.62 -1.24 -9.84
CA ALA A 39 21.41 -0.48 -10.10
C ALA A 39 21.05 0.33 -8.86
N GLY A 40 20.33 1.42 -9.02
CA GLY A 40 19.80 2.19 -7.89
C GLY A 40 18.56 2.97 -8.28
N HIS A 41 17.79 3.34 -7.26
CA HIS A 41 16.62 4.20 -7.39
C HIS A 41 16.48 5.05 -6.13
N GLY A 42 15.88 6.22 -6.24
CA GLY A 42 15.72 7.13 -5.11
C GLY A 42 14.87 8.33 -5.45
N SER A 43 14.51 9.05 -4.41
CA SER A 43 13.75 10.30 -4.50
C SER A 43 14.30 11.31 -3.50
N ASN A 44 14.57 12.51 -4.00
CA ASN A 44 14.94 13.66 -3.17
C ASN A 44 13.71 14.30 -2.51
N THR A 45 12.50 13.97 -2.98
CA THR A 45 11.24 14.39 -2.36
C THR A 45 10.60 13.22 -1.62
N SER A 46 9.77 13.52 -0.64
CA SER A 46 9.03 12.48 0.06
C SER A 46 8.01 11.79 -0.85
N PHE A 47 7.78 10.50 -0.64
CA PHE A 47 6.79 9.69 -1.35
C PHE A 47 6.08 8.73 -0.40
N ASP A 48 4.85 8.37 -0.75
CA ASP A 48 3.93 7.54 0.04
C ASP A 48 2.95 6.78 -0.89
N ASN A 49 3.44 6.29 -2.02
CA ASN A 49 2.62 5.79 -3.13
C ASN A 49 1.82 4.51 -2.84
N GLY A 50 1.96 3.92 -1.65
CA GLY A 50 1.27 2.71 -1.21
C GLY A 50 2.25 1.56 -0.99
N TRP A 51 2.06 0.82 0.09
CA TRP A 51 2.97 -0.26 0.47
C TRP A 51 2.95 -1.41 -0.55
N GLY A 52 4.10 -1.66 -1.18
CA GLY A 52 4.28 -2.60 -2.29
C GLY A 52 4.07 -1.98 -3.68
N SER A 53 3.45 -0.80 -3.77
CA SER A 53 3.35 -0.06 -5.03
C SER A 53 4.69 0.59 -5.34
N GLU A 54 5.04 0.69 -6.62
CA GLU A 54 6.31 1.29 -7.05
C GLU A 54 6.16 2.79 -7.35
N TYR A 55 7.16 3.58 -6.98
CA TYR A 55 7.21 5.04 -7.17
C TYR A 55 8.32 5.45 -8.12
N GLY A 56 8.05 6.47 -8.94
CA GLY A 56 9.02 7.15 -9.80
C GLY A 56 9.38 6.39 -11.07
N ALA A 57 10.01 7.10 -12.03
CA ALA A 57 10.38 6.58 -13.35
C ALA A 57 11.90 6.57 -13.62
N VAL A 58 12.71 7.20 -12.74
CA VAL A 58 14.15 7.35 -12.97
C VAL A 58 14.89 6.13 -12.44
N VAL A 59 15.12 5.16 -13.32
CA VAL A 59 15.88 3.95 -13.01
C VAL A 59 17.30 4.08 -13.55
N SER A 60 18.31 3.81 -12.71
CA SER A 60 19.72 3.80 -13.14
C SER A 60 20.27 2.39 -13.35
N GLY A 61 21.18 2.25 -14.33
CA GLY A 61 21.95 1.02 -14.60
C GLY A 61 21.59 0.30 -15.90
N ASP A 62 22.43 -0.68 -16.27
CA ASP A 62 22.31 -1.47 -17.51
C ASP A 62 20.97 -2.21 -17.62
N LYS A 63 20.40 -2.39 -18.82
CA LYS A 63 19.18 -3.22 -18.95
C LYS A 63 19.38 -4.62 -18.36
N TYR A 64 20.48 -5.27 -18.71
CA TYR A 64 20.83 -6.62 -18.28
C TYR A 64 21.82 -6.61 -17.13
N LYS A 65 21.37 -7.02 -15.95
CA LYS A 65 22.15 -6.95 -14.72
C LYS A 65 22.20 -8.30 -14.02
N GLU A 66 23.25 -8.51 -13.23
CA GLU A 66 23.31 -9.67 -12.32
C GLU A 66 22.21 -9.57 -11.26
N ILE A 67 21.80 -10.72 -10.71
CA ILE A 67 20.92 -10.77 -9.56
C ILE A 67 21.70 -10.24 -8.36
N PRO A 68 21.20 -9.24 -7.62
CA PRO A 68 21.96 -8.63 -6.52
C PRO A 68 22.02 -9.53 -5.28
N LYS A 69 23.12 -9.43 -4.52
CA LYS A 69 23.31 -10.13 -3.23
C LYS A 69 22.75 -9.35 -2.05
N ASP A 70 22.63 -8.06 -2.22
CA ASP A 70 22.34 -7.09 -1.18
C ASP A 70 21.71 -5.86 -1.81
N VAL A 71 21.01 -5.11 -0.97
CA VAL A 71 20.57 -3.76 -1.28
C VAL A 71 20.92 -2.86 -0.11
N TYR A 72 21.69 -1.83 -0.40
CA TYR A 72 21.97 -0.74 0.51
C TYR A 72 20.76 0.20 0.55
N ILE A 73 20.34 0.56 1.76
CA ILE A 73 19.19 1.41 2.04
C ILE A 73 19.64 2.67 2.77
N ASP A 74 19.08 3.82 2.40
CA ASP A 74 19.27 5.10 3.09
C ASP A 74 18.01 5.96 2.96
N TYR A 75 17.22 6.09 4.02
CA TYR A 75 16.00 6.89 4.00
C TYR A 75 15.67 7.57 5.32
N TYR A 76 14.94 8.67 5.19
CA TYR A 76 14.29 9.38 6.26
C TYR A 76 12.81 9.01 6.36
N SER A 77 12.36 8.64 7.56
CA SER A 77 10.94 8.48 7.89
C SER A 77 10.41 9.77 8.48
N VAL A 78 9.44 10.39 7.80
CA VAL A 78 8.79 11.63 8.26
C VAL A 78 8.11 11.44 9.62
N VAL A 79 7.38 10.34 9.77
CA VAL A 79 6.61 10.08 10.99
C VAL A 79 7.49 9.71 12.18
N ASP A 80 8.65 9.08 11.96
CA ASP A 80 9.60 8.81 13.05
C ASP A 80 10.50 10.01 13.35
N GLY A 81 10.71 10.89 12.37
CA GLY A 81 11.69 11.96 12.45
C GLY A 81 13.14 11.43 12.52
N LYS A 82 13.41 10.31 11.85
CA LYS A 82 14.69 9.57 11.94
C LYS A 82 15.13 9.06 10.57
N ASP A 83 16.44 8.93 10.43
CA ASP A 83 17.06 8.21 9.32
C ASP A 83 17.26 6.74 9.67
N PHE A 84 17.28 5.93 8.63
CA PHE A 84 17.54 4.50 8.66
C PHE A 84 18.47 4.15 7.50
N LYS A 85 19.55 3.44 7.83
CA LYS A 85 20.59 3.08 6.87
C LYS A 85 21.13 1.69 7.14
N GLY A 86 21.43 0.95 6.08
CA GLY A 86 22.10 -0.33 6.17
C GLY A 86 21.85 -1.24 4.98
N ASP A 87 22.56 -2.37 4.97
CA ASP A 87 22.45 -3.38 3.93
C ASP A 87 21.42 -4.44 4.29
N VAL A 88 20.59 -4.82 3.31
CA VAL A 88 19.66 -5.94 3.41
C VAL A 88 20.12 -7.05 2.48
N HIS A 89 20.44 -8.20 3.05
CA HIS A 89 20.87 -9.37 2.28
C HIS A 89 19.71 -10.01 1.51
N LEU A 90 19.98 -10.44 0.29
CA LEU A 90 19.02 -11.04 -0.63
C LEU A 90 19.40 -12.47 -0.98
N ASN A 91 18.43 -13.38 -0.93
CA ASN A 91 18.65 -14.76 -1.35
C ASN A 91 18.68 -14.85 -2.89
N GLN A 92 19.87 -14.72 -3.47
CA GLN A 92 20.07 -14.80 -4.92
C GLN A 92 19.49 -16.07 -5.55
N GLN A 93 19.51 -17.20 -4.84
CA GLN A 93 19.01 -18.46 -5.39
C GLN A 93 17.47 -18.45 -5.49
N GLU A 94 16.79 -17.89 -4.51
CA GLU A 94 15.33 -17.73 -4.54
C GLU A 94 14.90 -16.74 -5.61
N ILE A 95 15.59 -15.61 -5.70
CA ILE A 95 15.34 -14.63 -6.76
C ILE A 95 15.57 -15.28 -8.13
N LEU A 96 16.68 -16.01 -8.33
CA LEU A 96 16.95 -16.74 -9.57
C LEU A 96 15.84 -17.73 -9.94
N LYS A 97 15.26 -18.43 -8.95
CA LYS A 97 14.11 -19.31 -9.18
C LYS A 97 12.91 -18.52 -9.69
N LEU A 98 12.64 -17.32 -9.17
CA LEU A 98 11.56 -16.45 -9.66
C LEU A 98 11.84 -15.94 -11.08
N PHE A 99 13.05 -15.48 -11.38
CA PHE A 99 13.44 -15.08 -12.74
C PHE A 99 13.22 -16.20 -13.76
N ARG A 100 13.52 -17.45 -13.38
CA ARG A 100 13.27 -18.64 -14.21
C ARG A 100 11.78 -18.99 -14.31
N LYS A 101 11.07 -19.00 -13.17
CA LYS A 101 9.63 -19.30 -13.08
C LYS A 101 8.81 -18.39 -13.98
N TYR A 102 9.10 -17.09 -13.93
CA TYR A 102 8.40 -16.06 -14.70
C TYR A 102 9.07 -15.76 -16.05
N LYS A 103 10.07 -16.56 -16.46
CA LYS A 103 10.72 -16.48 -17.79
C LYS A 103 11.20 -15.07 -18.16
N ILE A 104 11.85 -14.39 -17.22
CA ILE A 104 12.22 -12.98 -17.38
C ILE A 104 13.18 -12.75 -18.56
N ASN A 105 12.78 -11.86 -19.45
CA ASN A 105 13.43 -11.54 -20.73
C ASN A 105 13.08 -10.10 -21.18
N ASP A 106 13.42 -9.74 -22.41
CA ASP A 106 13.20 -8.37 -22.92
C ASP A 106 11.72 -7.95 -22.97
N ASP A 107 10.82 -8.91 -23.16
CA ASP A 107 9.37 -8.68 -23.27
C ASP A 107 8.66 -8.81 -21.91
N ASN A 108 9.28 -9.51 -20.97
CA ASN A 108 8.78 -9.73 -19.62
C ASN A 108 9.88 -9.42 -18.60
N PHE A 109 10.01 -8.15 -18.22
CA PHE A 109 11.02 -7.69 -17.28
C PHE A 109 10.48 -7.72 -15.83
N ALA A 110 11.40 -7.79 -14.88
CA ALA A 110 11.08 -7.80 -13.45
C ALA A 110 11.47 -6.49 -12.77
N HIS A 111 10.85 -6.23 -11.64
CA HIS A 111 11.25 -5.18 -10.71
C HIS A 111 11.67 -5.80 -9.37
N LEU A 112 12.70 -5.22 -8.76
CA LEU A 112 13.01 -5.44 -7.34
C LEU A 112 12.60 -4.18 -6.58
N VAL A 113 11.38 -4.21 -6.04
CA VAL A 113 10.76 -3.07 -5.37
C VAL A 113 11.12 -3.11 -3.89
N VAL A 114 11.67 -2.03 -3.38
CA VAL A 114 12.04 -1.90 -1.97
C VAL A 114 11.06 -1.00 -1.24
N GLY A 115 10.33 -1.58 -0.29
CA GLY A 115 9.47 -0.89 0.65
C GLY A 115 10.26 -0.37 1.83
N MET A 116 10.17 0.93 2.10
CA MET A 116 10.71 1.60 3.27
C MET A 116 9.57 2.12 4.13
N ALA A 117 9.42 1.60 5.35
CA ALA A 117 8.32 1.93 6.26
C ALA A 117 8.83 2.52 7.58
N PRO A 118 7.95 3.15 8.38
CA PRO A 118 8.30 3.60 9.72
C PRO A 118 8.85 2.48 10.62
N GLY A 119 9.65 2.85 11.61
CA GLY A 119 10.29 1.92 12.54
C GLY A 119 11.45 1.13 11.95
N GLY A 120 11.93 1.52 10.76
CA GLY A 120 13.07 0.88 10.10
C GLY A 120 12.70 -0.35 9.28
N TRP A 121 11.41 -0.62 9.06
CA TRP A 121 10.97 -1.83 8.38
C TRP A 121 11.24 -1.76 6.89
N ILE A 122 11.95 -2.79 6.39
CA ILE A 122 12.25 -2.98 4.98
C ILE A 122 11.57 -4.23 4.46
N ARG A 123 11.05 -4.13 3.24
CA ARG A 123 10.62 -5.26 2.42
C ARG A 123 11.21 -5.14 1.05
N VAL A 124 11.56 -6.27 0.45
CA VAL A 124 11.96 -6.32 -0.95
C VAL A 124 11.04 -7.29 -1.64
N TRP A 125 10.40 -6.84 -2.72
CA TRP A 125 9.53 -7.66 -3.54
C TRP A 125 10.13 -7.85 -4.93
N PHE A 126 10.10 -9.10 -5.41
CA PHE A 126 10.20 -9.39 -6.83
C PHE A 126 8.82 -9.16 -7.45
N LYS A 127 8.75 -8.27 -8.43
CA LYS A 127 7.50 -7.88 -9.07
C LYS A 127 7.57 -8.05 -10.59
N THR A 128 6.47 -8.52 -11.16
CA THR A 128 6.20 -8.52 -12.59
C THR A 128 4.87 -7.80 -12.82
N ILE A 129 4.36 -7.80 -14.05
CA ILE A 129 3.05 -7.19 -14.34
C ILE A 129 1.90 -7.85 -13.56
N ASP A 130 1.96 -9.16 -13.33
CA ASP A 130 0.87 -9.93 -12.73
C ASP A 130 1.11 -10.36 -11.28
N GLU A 131 2.36 -10.40 -10.85
CA GLU A 131 2.75 -11.07 -9.61
C GLU A 131 3.73 -10.24 -8.78
N GLN A 132 3.58 -10.32 -7.46
CA GLN A 132 4.48 -9.71 -6.49
C GLN A 132 4.80 -10.72 -5.38
N VAL A 133 6.08 -11.00 -5.18
CA VAL A 133 6.56 -11.99 -4.21
C VAL A 133 7.58 -11.33 -3.27
N GLU A 134 7.35 -11.38 -1.96
CA GLU A 134 8.32 -10.93 -0.97
C GLU A 134 9.55 -11.84 -1.01
N VAL A 135 10.75 -11.25 -1.15
CA VAL A 135 12.03 -11.96 -1.22
C VAL A 135 12.98 -11.58 -0.09
N ALA A 136 12.70 -10.51 0.64
CA ALA A 136 13.42 -10.17 1.86
C ALA A 136 12.59 -9.31 2.81
N LYS A 137 12.89 -9.45 4.09
CA LYS A 137 12.34 -8.69 5.22
C LYS A 137 13.47 -8.36 6.19
N ALA A 138 13.57 -7.10 6.58
CA ALA A 138 14.55 -6.65 7.56
C ALA A 138 14.01 -5.49 8.40
N GLN A 139 14.70 -5.20 9.50
CA GLN A 139 14.48 -4.00 10.30
C GLN A 139 15.81 -3.31 10.55
N LEU A 140 15.90 -2.03 10.18
CA LEU A 140 17.07 -1.20 10.38
C LEU A 140 16.95 -0.40 11.68
N LYS A 141 18.09 -0.11 12.30
CA LYS A 141 18.15 0.72 13.50
C LYS A 141 18.15 2.19 13.10
N GLY A 142 17.15 2.93 13.58
CA GLY A 142 17.05 4.36 13.32
C GLY A 142 18.06 5.19 14.11
N TYR A 143 18.48 6.31 13.53
CA TYR A 143 19.31 7.32 14.19
C TYR A 143 18.75 8.72 13.93
N LYS A 144 19.08 9.66 14.83
CA LYS A 144 18.63 11.04 14.71
C LYS A 144 19.56 11.78 13.74
N ASN A 145 18.97 12.46 12.77
CA ASN A 145 19.67 13.40 11.91
C ASN A 145 19.06 14.79 12.05
N ASN A 146 19.91 15.77 12.38
CA ASN A 146 19.48 17.14 12.57
C ASN A 146 19.53 17.97 11.29
N ASP A 147 20.11 17.45 10.20
CA ASP A 147 20.34 18.19 8.96
C ASP A 147 19.18 18.06 7.96
N VAL A 148 18.13 17.32 8.32
CA VAL A 148 16.93 17.16 7.50
C VAL A 148 16.16 18.48 7.39
N GLY A 149 15.66 18.79 6.19
CA GLY A 149 14.92 20.02 5.90
C GLY A 149 13.69 20.21 6.80
N ILE A 150 13.39 21.47 7.14
CA ILE A 150 12.31 21.81 8.09
C ILE A 150 10.95 21.28 7.65
N GLY A 151 10.65 21.27 6.34
CA GLY A 151 9.39 20.76 5.81
C GLY A 151 9.13 19.28 6.10
N LEU A 152 10.17 18.45 6.25
CA LEU A 152 9.98 17.04 6.63
C LEU A 152 9.81 16.85 8.14
N LYS A 153 10.21 17.84 8.95
CA LYS A 153 10.15 17.81 10.42
C LYS A 153 8.84 18.38 10.97
N THR A 154 8.28 19.38 10.30
CA THR A 154 7.05 20.05 10.73
C THR A 154 5.87 19.12 10.54
N LYS A 155 5.18 18.75 11.63
CA LYS A 155 4.03 17.85 11.62
C LYS A 155 2.76 18.65 11.93
N ASP A 156 2.26 19.36 10.92
CA ASP A 156 1.02 20.11 10.98
C ASP A 156 0.21 19.97 9.68
N PHE A 157 -1.01 20.51 9.70
CA PHE A 157 -1.91 20.49 8.55
C PHE A 157 -1.40 21.37 7.39
N GLU A 158 -0.75 22.49 7.67
CA GLU A 158 -0.22 23.38 6.63
C GLU A 158 0.84 22.66 5.77
N THR A 159 1.66 21.83 6.40
CA THR A 159 2.73 21.08 5.73
C THR A 159 2.22 19.78 5.08
N TRP A 160 1.33 19.05 5.75
CA TRP A 160 0.99 17.66 5.36
C TRP A 160 -0.49 17.43 5.02
N GLY A 161 -1.35 18.44 5.15
CA GLY A 161 -2.77 18.38 4.79
C GLY A 161 -3.49 17.15 5.35
N ASN A 162 -4.15 16.40 4.46
CA ASN A 162 -4.92 15.20 4.82
C ASN A 162 -4.06 14.06 5.39
N THR A 163 -2.76 14.04 5.13
CA THR A 163 -1.81 13.10 5.75
C THR A 163 -1.66 13.38 7.23
N PHE A 164 -1.60 14.66 7.65
CA PHE A 164 -1.59 15.00 9.07
C PHE A 164 -2.87 14.57 9.78
N ILE A 165 -4.03 14.78 9.13
CA ILE A 165 -5.33 14.33 9.65
C ILE A 165 -5.37 12.80 9.77
N TYR A 166 -4.81 12.08 8.79
CA TYR A 166 -4.72 10.62 8.82
C TYR A 166 -3.97 10.14 10.07
N TRP A 167 -2.85 10.79 10.43
CA TRP A 167 -2.12 10.46 11.65
C TRP A 167 -2.94 10.69 12.92
N GLN A 168 -3.78 11.72 12.97
CA GLN A 168 -4.67 11.97 14.12
C GLN A 168 -5.71 10.86 14.27
N TYR A 169 -6.24 10.35 13.16
CA TYR A 169 -7.19 9.23 13.19
C TYR A 169 -6.51 7.92 13.54
N HIS A 170 -5.42 7.56 12.86
CA HIS A 170 -4.92 6.19 12.83
C HIS A 170 -3.63 5.96 13.63
N GLY A 171 -2.88 7.02 13.95
CA GLY A 171 -1.56 6.89 14.56
C GLY A 171 -0.56 6.22 13.61
N ILE A 172 0.41 5.50 14.18
CA ILE A 172 1.47 4.80 13.43
C ILE A 172 1.44 3.31 13.82
N PRO A 173 0.99 2.41 12.92
CA PRO A 173 0.80 1.00 13.20
C PRO A 173 2.08 0.20 12.91
N TYR A 174 3.10 0.36 13.76
CA TYR A 174 4.39 -0.30 13.58
C TYR A 174 4.29 -1.82 13.44
N GLU A 175 3.32 -2.43 14.13
CA GLU A 175 3.01 -3.85 14.09
C GLU A 175 2.58 -4.33 12.71
N ALA A 176 1.93 -3.49 11.91
CA ALA A 176 1.45 -3.86 10.58
C ALA A 176 2.62 -4.22 9.64
N TRP A 177 3.72 -3.47 9.72
CA TRP A 177 4.96 -3.78 9.00
C TRP A 177 5.83 -4.82 9.72
N ALA A 178 5.68 -4.98 11.03
CA ALA A 178 6.43 -6.00 11.78
C ALA A 178 5.89 -7.41 11.53
N GLU A 179 4.57 -7.59 11.45
CA GLU A 179 3.93 -8.91 11.48
C GLU A 179 3.38 -9.34 10.12
N ASN A 180 3.28 -8.41 9.15
CA ASN A 180 2.42 -8.50 7.98
C ASN A 180 0.94 -8.59 8.38
N GLU A 181 0.11 -7.75 7.75
CA GLU A 181 -1.32 -7.83 8.00
C GLU A 181 -1.93 -9.09 7.40
N LYS A 182 -2.90 -9.65 8.13
CA LYS A 182 -3.73 -10.73 7.65
C LYS A 182 -4.64 -10.24 6.51
N GLU A 183 -4.76 -11.06 5.48
CA GLU A 183 -5.73 -10.89 4.40
C GLU A 183 -7.02 -11.66 4.68
N TYR A 184 -8.10 -11.16 4.09
CA TYR A 184 -9.46 -11.63 4.30
C TYR A 184 -10.17 -11.74 2.96
N ASP A 185 -11.07 -12.72 2.84
CA ASP A 185 -12.07 -12.72 1.78
C ASP A 185 -13.09 -11.62 2.09
N LEU A 186 -13.03 -10.52 1.34
CA LEU A 186 -13.89 -9.35 1.48
C LEU A 186 -14.95 -9.35 0.38
N TYR A 187 -16.19 -9.07 0.77
CA TYR A 187 -17.29 -8.80 -0.15
C TYR A 187 -17.88 -7.41 0.09
N PHE A 188 -17.71 -6.51 -0.86
CA PHE A 188 -18.26 -5.17 -0.85
C PHE A 188 -19.58 -5.13 -1.62
N ASP A 189 -20.67 -5.28 -0.87
CA ASP A 189 -22.05 -5.17 -1.35
C ASP A 189 -22.47 -3.68 -1.44
N PHE A 190 -21.73 -2.93 -2.24
CA PHE A 190 -21.92 -1.49 -2.42
C PHE A 190 -22.73 -1.22 -3.69
N SER A 191 -22.53 -2.03 -4.74
CA SER A 191 -23.26 -1.94 -6.02
C SER A 191 -24.77 -2.12 -5.89
N ASN A 192 -25.26 -2.93 -4.93
CA ASN A 192 -26.68 -3.13 -4.66
C ASN A 192 -27.29 -2.06 -3.75
N SER A 193 -26.66 -0.88 -3.66
CA SER A 193 -27.29 0.25 -2.98
C SER A 193 -28.54 0.74 -3.76
N ASN A 194 -29.38 1.50 -3.08
CA ASN A 194 -30.54 2.19 -3.66
C ASN A 194 -30.17 3.38 -4.60
N HIS A 195 -28.89 3.58 -4.92
CA HIS A 195 -28.36 4.64 -5.78
C HIS A 195 -27.44 4.07 -6.88
N GLN A 196 -27.31 4.79 -7.98
CA GLN A 196 -26.48 4.41 -9.12
C GLN A 196 -25.02 4.85 -8.91
N GLU A 197 -24.08 4.08 -9.48
CA GLU A 197 -22.65 4.41 -9.64
C GLU A 197 -21.90 4.68 -8.32
N ILE A 198 -21.65 3.62 -7.56
CA ILE A 198 -20.76 3.70 -6.40
C ILE A 198 -19.31 3.37 -6.80
N GLY A 199 -18.41 4.30 -6.51
CA GLY A 199 -16.97 4.11 -6.62
C GLY A 199 -16.32 4.15 -5.25
N PHE A 200 -15.35 3.27 -4.99
CA PHE A 200 -14.60 3.34 -3.75
C PHE A 200 -13.15 2.83 -3.88
N SER A 201 -12.33 3.32 -2.96
CA SER A 201 -10.96 2.85 -2.74
C SER A 201 -10.66 2.93 -1.24
N TYR A 202 -9.66 2.19 -0.78
CA TYR A 202 -9.33 2.17 0.65
C TYR A 202 -7.86 1.88 0.90
N VAL A 203 -7.42 2.18 2.13
CA VAL A 203 -6.09 1.84 2.64
C VAL A 203 -6.20 0.85 3.79
N SER A 204 -5.23 -0.07 3.87
CA SER A 204 -4.99 -0.94 5.03
C SER A 204 -4.10 -0.26 6.06
N SER A 205 -3.90 -0.91 7.21
CA SER A 205 -3.11 -0.35 8.31
C SER A 205 -1.66 -0.12 7.91
N ASP A 206 -1.06 -1.06 7.17
CA ASP A 206 0.30 -0.93 6.66
C ASP A 206 0.44 0.01 5.46
N GLY A 207 -0.63 0.73 5.09
CA GLY A 207 -0.64 1.70 4.01
C GLY A 207 -0.61 1.08 2.61
N THR A 208 -0.98 -0.19 2.43
CA THR A 208 -1.33 -0.68 1.09
C THR A 208 -2.61 0.03 0.61
N TYR A 209 -2.58 0.55 -0.61
CA TYR A 209 -3.72 1.23 -1.24
C TYR A 209 -4.40 0.30 -2.24
N TYR A 210 -5.72 0.18 -2.12
CA TYR A 210 -6.55 -0.68 -2.96
C TYR A 210 -7.55 0.19 -3.75
N GLN A 211 -7.39 0.21 -5.07
CA GLN A 211 -8.46 0.62 -5.98
C GLN A 211 -9.31 -0.62 -6.28
N THR A 212 -10.60 -0.56 -6.01
CA THR A 212 -11.47 -1.71 -6.26
C THR A 212 -12.62 -1.35 -7.20
N GLY A 213 -12.71 -2.10 -8.29
CA GLY A 213 -13.90 -2.19 -9.14
C GLY A 213 -14.60 -3.55 -9.01
N LYS A 214 -14.23 -4.36 -8.01
CA LYS A 214 -14.73 -5.72 -7.83
C LYS A 214 -15.38 -5.86 -6.46
N GLU A 215 -16.52 -6.54 -6.42
CA GLU A 215 -17.22 -6.79 -5.17
C GLU A 215 -16.48 -7.81 -4.28
N ASN A 216 -15.83 -8.83 -4.87
CA ASN A 216 -15.12 -9.89 -4.14
C ASN A 216 -13.60 -9.76 -4.31
N VAL A 217 -12.86 -9.70 -3.20
CA VAL A 217 -11.39 -9.59 -3.19
C VAL A 217 -10.79 -10.35 -2.01
N HIS A 218 -9.54 -10.80 -2.14
CA HIS A 218 -8.74 -11.32 -1.02
C HIS A 218 -7.69 -10.27 -0.66
N GLN A 219 -7.98 -9.45 0.35
CA GLN A 219 -7.20 -8.23 0.67
C GLN A 219 -7.21 -7.96 2.18
N LYS A 220 -6.34 -7.05 2.63
CA LYS A 220 -6.32 -6.55 4.01
C LYS A 220 -7.57 -5.72 4.31
N LEU A 221 -7.94 -5.65 5.59
CA LEU A 221 -9.10 -4.87 6.01
C LEU A 221 -8.89 -3.36 5.79
N PRO A 222 -9.95 -2.62 5.42
CA PRO A 222 -9.89 -1.16 5.37
C PRO A 222 -9.76 -0.57 6.77
N VAL A 223 -8.76 0.29 6.97
CA VAL A 223 -8.73 1.22 8.12
C VAL A 223 -9.34 2.57 7.75
N GLN A 224 -9.34 2.90 6.46
CA GLN A 224 -9.98 4.08 5.91
C GLN A 224 -10.36 3.85 4.46
N PHE A 225 -11.57 4.27 4.08
CA PHE A 225 -11.90 4.45 2.67
C PHE A 225 -11.34 5.79 2.21
N GLU A 226 -10.55 5.74 1.14
CA GLU A 226 -9.93 6.91 0.52
C GLU A 226 -10.89 7.70 -0.34
N GLN A 227 -11.85 6.98 -0.92
CA GLN A 227 -12.95 7.54 -1.68
C GLN A 227 -14.16 6.66 -1.41
N ILE A 228 -15.28 7.27 -1.06
CA ILE A 228 -16.61 6.65 -1.17
C ILE A 228 -17.46 7.63 -1.94
N ALA A 229 -17.68 7.32 -3.22
CA ALA A 229 -18.36 8.18 -4.16
C ALA A 229 -19.71 7.60 -4.58
N TRP A 230 -20.71 8.45 -4.76
CA TRP A 230 -21.98 8.08 -5.40
C TRP A 230 -22.66 9.28 -6.07
N LEU A 231 -23.55 8.98 -7.00
CA LEU A 231 -24.49 9.95 -7.55
C LEU A 231 -25.84 9.84 -6.82
N SER A 232 -26.32 10.97 -6.34
CA SER A 232 -27.71 11.09 -5.89
C SER A 232 -28.68 10.97 -7.06
N LYS A 233 -29.95 10.67 -6.77
CA LYS A 233 -31.02 10.60 -7.79
C LYS A 233 -31.22 11.92 -8.54
N SER A 234 -30.86 13.06 -7.94
CA SER A 234 -30.90 14.38 -8.57
C SER A 234 -29.66 14.70 -9.42
N GLY A 235 -28.70 13.78 -9.53
CA GLY A 235 -27.47 13.96 -10.31
C GLY A 235 -26.32 14.67 -9.57
N ASN A 236 -26.49 15.01 -8.29
CA ASN A 236 -25.39 15.56 -7.49
C ASN A 236 -24.39 14.45 -7.14
N SER A 237 -23.10 14.76 -7.28
CA SER A 237 -21.99 13.86 -6.92
C SER A 237 -21.54 14.09 -5.49
N TYR A 238 -21.34 13.00 -4.76
CA TYR A 238 -20.85 12.98 -3.39
C TYR A 238 -19.56 12.17 -3.33
N ASN A 239 -18.55 12.65 -2.59
CA ASN A 239 -17.30 11.91 -2.35
C ASN A 239 -16.61 12.40 -1.07
N CYS A 240 -16.11 11.46 -0.27
CA CYS A 240 -15.36 11.75 0.95
C CYS A 240 -14.37 10.64 1.31
N LYS A 241 -13.45 10.96 2.22
CA LYS A 241 -12.66 9.99 2.98
C LYS A 241 -13.46 9.54 4.22
N LEU A 242 -13.44 8.24 4.54
CA LEU A 242 -14.13 7.70 5.73
C LEU A 242 -13.19 6.83 6.57
N PRO A 243 -12.77 7.31 7.76
CA PRO A 243 -12.07 6.47 8.73
C PRO A 243 -13.01 5.37 9.25
N MET A 244 -12.49 4.15 9.34
CA MET A 244 -13.20 3.05 9.98
C MET A 244 -13.01 3.09 11.51
N PRO A 245 -13.90 2.45 12.29
CA PRO A 245 -13.69 2.31 13.74
C PRO A 245 -12.32 1.69 14.06
N LYS A 246 -11.59 2.25 15.04
CA LYS A 246 -10.24 1.78 15.43
C LYS A 246 -10.20 0.29 15.83
N ASN A 247 -11.29 -0.19 16.42
CA ASN A 247 -11.47 -1.56 16.88
C ASN A 247 -11.98 -2.50 15.78
N PHE A 248 -12.20 -2.04 14.54
CA PHE A 248 -12.84 -2.82 13.47
C PHE A 248 -12.13 -4.15 13.20
N LYS A 249 -10.79 -4.16 13.09
CA LYS A 249 -10.01 -5.40 12.92
C LYS A 249 -10.27 -6.40 14.05
N LYS A 250 -10.15 -5.94 15.30
CA LYS A 250 -10.40 -6.76 16.50
C LYS A 250 -11.83 -7.31 16.50
N TYR A 251 -12.80 -6.48 16.11
CA TYR A 251 -14.21 -6.85 16.01
C TYR A 251 -14.44 -7.98 14.99
N ILE A 252 -13.82 -7.90 13.81
CA ILE A 252 -13.88 -8.96 12.78
C ILE A 252 -13.22 -10.25 13.28
N GLU A 253 -12.04 -10.16 13.89
CA GLU A 253 -11.29 -11.33 14.36
C GLU A 253 -12.03 -12.09 15.46
N GLN A 254 -12.69 -11.38 16.38
CA GLN A 254 -13.48 -11.98 17.46
C GLN A 254 -14.68 -12.79 16.94
N LYS A 255 -15.27 -12.38 15.82
CA LYS A 255 -16.42 -13.08 15.22
C LYS A 255 -16.04 -14.35 14.47
N LYS A 256 -14.75 -14.55 14.13
CA LYS A 256 -14.24 -15.74 13.43
C LYS A 256 -15.02 -16.04 12.14
N LEU A 257 -15.34 -14.99 11.38
CA LEU A 257 -16.10 -15.11 10.14
C LEU A 257 -15.28 -15.82 9.05
N LYS A 258 -15.96 -16.58 8.19
CA LYS A 258 -15.33 -17.20 6.99
C LYS A 258 -14.97 -16.15 5.93
N GLY A 259 -15.72 -15.05 5.88
CA GLY A 259 -15.49 -13.91 5.01
C GLY A 259 -16.15 -12.66 5.60
N VAL A 260 -15.77 -11.49 5.13
CA VAL A 260 -16.23 -10.20 5.65
C VAL A 260 -17.07 -9.51 4.59
N ARG A 261 -18.39 -9.48 4.79
CA ARG A 261 -19.32 -8.79 3.90
C ARG A 261 -19.66 -7.40 4.43
N LEU A 262 -19.28 -6.37 3.70
CA LEU A 262 -19.62 -4.98 3.98
C LEU A 262 -20.72 -4.50 3.03
N LYS A 263 -21.80 -3.97 3.58
CA LYS A 263 -22.91 -3.40 2.81
C LYS A 263 -23.00 -1.90 3.04
N LEU A 264 -23.15 -1.12 1.97
CA LEU A 264 -23.43 0.30 2.04
C LEU A 264 -24.91 0.56 1.80
N GLU A 265 -25.54 1.36 2.65
CA GLU A 265 -26.90 1.87 2.41
C GLU A 265 -26.92 3.38 2.55
N ILE A 266 -27.40 4.06 1.52
CA ILE A 266 -27.55 5.51 1.47
C ILE A 266 -28.98 5.86 1.89
N GLU A 267 -29.11 6.86 2.75
CA GLU A 267 -30.37 7.31 3.32
C GLU A 267 -31.19 8.12 2.29
N ASN A 268 -32.44 8.40 2.61
CA ASN A 268 -33.37 9.05 1.68
C ASN A 268 -33.00 10.51 1.38
N ASP A 269 -32.20 11.15 2.25
CA ASP A 269 -31.63 12.48 1.98
C ASP A 269 -30.55 12.46 0.88
N GLY A 270 -30.01 11.29 0.55
CA GLY A 270 -28.96 11.11 -0.45
C GLY A 270 -27.56 11.54 0.01
N GLU A 271 -27.41 12.03 1.24
CA GLU A 271 -26.14 12.56 1.79
C GLU A 271 -25.58 11.66 2.89
N HIS A 272 -26.45 11.04 3.68
CA HIS A 272 -26.05 10.14 4.75
C HIS A 272 -25.99 8.71 4.26
N ALA A 273 -25.03 7.95 4.79
CA ALA A 273 -24.92 6.53 4.52
C ALA A 273 -24.45 5.77 5.75
N THR A 274 -24.76 4.48 5.78
CA THR A 274 -24.30 3.55 6.81
C THR A 274 -23.61 2.35 6.16
N ILE A 275 -22.41 2.02 6.67
CA ILE A 275 -21.74 0.75 6.39
C ILE A 275 -22.15 -0.27 7.44
N TYR A 276 -22.60 -1.43 6.97
CA TYR A 276 -22.98 -2.57 7.78
C TYR A 276 -22.02 -3.75 7.57
N LEU A 277 -21.81 -4.52 8.62
CA LEU A 277 -21.27 -5.88 8.52
C LEU A 277 -22.45 -6.85 8.40
N ILE A 278 -22.38 -7.74 7.40
CA ILE A 278 -23.33 -8.84 7.26
C ILE A 278 -22.63 -10.11 7.75
N ALA A 279 -23.12 -10.69 8.83
CA ALA A 279 -22.54 -11.88 9.46
C ALA A 279 -23.66 -12.78 10.00
N ASN A 280 -23.64 -14.08 9.70
CA ASN A 280 -24.60 -15.05 10.26
C ASN A 280 -26.08 -14.59 10.15
N ASP A 281 -26.47 -14.09 8.99
CA ASP A 281 -27.80 -13.53 8.70
C ASP A 281 -28.20 -12.31 9.55
N THR A 282 -27.28 -11.75 10.34
CA THR A 282 -27.45 -10.47 11.02
C THR A 282 -26.82 -9.34 10.22
N LYS A 283 -27.44 -8.17 10.34
CA LYS A 283 -26.97 -6.91 9.75
C LYS A 283 -26.61 -5.96 10.87
N GLU A 284 -25.32 -5.73 11.06
CA GLU A 284 -24.77 -4.97 12.17
C GLU A 284 -24.24 -3.63 11.69
N LYS A 285 -24.65 -2.53 12.33
CA LYS A 285 -24.15 -1.19 12.00
C LYS A 285 -22.68 -1.08 12.41
N ILE A 286 -21.84 -0.58 11.53
CA ILE A 286 -20.42 -0.32 11.81
C ILE A 286 -20.17 1.18 11.96
N VAL A 287 -20.55 1.93 10.93
CA VAL A 287 -20.38 3.39 10.89
C VAL A 287 -21.48 4.03 10.07
N ARG A 288 -22.06 5.11 10.59
CA ARG A 288 -22.91 6.06 9.84
C ARG A 288 -22.13 7.33 9.64
N PHE A 289 -22.27 7.96 8.48
CA PHE A 289 -21.55 9.18 8.14
C PHE A 289 -22.36 10.01 7.16
N LYS A 290 -22.02 11.30 7.08
CA LYS A 290 -22.50 12.23 6.06
C LYS A 290 -21.41 12.43 5.01
N ASN A 291 -21.75 12.18 3.76
CA ASN A 291 -20.93 12.50 2.60
C ASN A 291 -21.16 13.95 2.17
N LYS A 292 -20.32 14.45 1.27
CA LYS A 292 -20.35 15.83 0.84
C LYS A 292 -20.13 15.93 -0.65
N GLN A 293 -20.63 17.01 -1.24
CA GLN A 293 -20.30 17.36 -2.61
C GLN A 293 -18.85 17.86 -2.65
N PRO A 294 -17.98 17.29 -3.48
CA PRO A 294 -16.60 17.70 -3.56
C PRO A 294 -16.47 19.08 -4.22
N THR A 295 -15.52 19.89 -3.76
CA THR A 295 -15.19 21.15 -4.45
C THR A 295 -14.44 20.88 -5.75
N LYS A 296 -14.34 21.89 -6.62
CA LYS A 296 -13.56 21.78 -7.87
C LYS A 296 -12.08 21.44 -7.61
N GLU A 297 -11.51 22.02 -6.56
CA GLU A 297 -10.13 21.77 -6.14
C GLU A 297 -9.94 20.32 -5.71
N GLU A 298 -10.86 19.80 -4.89
CA GLU A 298 -10.82 18.40 -4.44
C GLU A 298 -10.90 17.39 -5.61
N ILE A 299 -11.71 17.70 -6.62
CA ILE A 299 -11.81 16.90 -7.84
C ILE A 299 -10.50 16.95 -8.63
N ASN A 300 -9.92 18.13 -8.82
CA ASN A 300 -8.70 18.31 -9.61
C ASN A 300 -7.50 17.60 -8.96
N ASP A 301 -7.40 17.66 -7.64
CA ASP A 301 -6.27 17.11 -6.89
C ASP A 301 -6.49 15.65 -6.47
N LEU A 302 -7.68 15.09 -6.73
CA LEU A 302 -8.13 13.77 -6.26
C LEU A 302 -7.96 13.62 -4.74
N ASN A 303 -8.18 14.71 -4.01
CA ASN A 303 -7.93 14.81 -2.58
C ASN A 303 -9.17 15.32 -1.84
N PHE A 304 -10.10 14.41 -1.59
CA PHE A 304 -11.39 14.72 -0.96
C PHE A 304 -11.26 14.90 0.55
N ALA A 305 -12.01 15.83 1.15
CA ALA A 305 -12.05 15.93 2.61
C ALA A 305 -12.79 14.74 3.26
N TYR A 306 -12.61 14.65 4.56
CA TYR A 306 -13.23 13.63 5.40
C TYR A 306 -14.74 13.80 5.51
N ALA A 307 -15.44 12.68 5.70
CA ALA A 307 -16.86 12.63 6.01
C ALA A 307 -17.17 13.40 7.30
N THR A 308 -18.38 13.93 7.40
CA THR A 308 -18.88 14.62 8.59
C THR A 308 -19.94 13.77 9.30
N GLU A 309 -20.36 14.18 10.50
CA GLU A 309 -21.42 13.49 11.27
C GLU A 309 -21.17 11.97 11.44
N ILE A 310 -19.89 11.61 11.64
CA ILE A 310 -19.48 10.21 11.79
C ILE A 310 -19.94 9.69 13.15
N ASN A 311 -20.67 8.57 13.13
CA ASN A 311 -21.09 7.83 14.30
C ASN A 311 -20.65 6.36 14.20
N TYR A 312 -19.81 5.91 15.13
CA TYR A 312 -19.31 4.54 15.21
C TYR A 312 -20.19 3.70 16.15
N PHE A 313 -20.58 2.51 15.70
CA PHE A 313 -21.51 1.63 16.43
C PHE A 313 -20.83 0.42 17.07
N ILE A 314 -19.55 0.22 16.78
CA ILE A 314 -18.71 -0.79 17.42
C ILE A 314 -17.66 -0.08 18.26
N LEU A 315 -17.53 -0.45 19.54
CA LEU A 315 -16.59 0.15 20.52
C LEU A 315 -15.32 -0.66 20.71
#